data_AF-A0A945I6V8-F1
#
_entry.id   AF-A0A945I6V8-F1
#
_cell.length_a   1.000
_cell.length_b   1.000
_cell.length_c   1.000
_cell.angle_alpha   90.00
_cell.angle_beta   90.00
_cell.angle_gamma   90.00
#
_symmetry.space_group_name_H-M   'P 1'
#
loop_
_entity.id
_entity.type
_entity.pdbx_description
1 polymer ?
#
loop_
_entity_poly.entity_id
_entity_poly.type
_entity_poly.pdbx_seq_one_letter_code
_entity_poly.pdbx_strand_id
1 'polypeptide(L)' 'HEVAHLREHNHGPAFWQLVENLTPEMQRARAWLNSYGPGLHRFG' A
#
# COMPACT_ATOMS: atom_id res chain seq x y z
N HIS A 1 1.13 -3.31 -4.33
CA HIS A 1 1.50 -1.90 -4.55
C HIS A 1 2.17 -1.76 -5.90
N GLU A 2 3.42 -2.20 -6.07
CA GLU A 2 4.16 -2.08 -7.33
C GLU A 2 3.46 -2.73 -8.54
N VAL A 3 2.90 -3.94 -8.38
CA VAL A 3 2.14 -4.58 -9.46
C VAL A 3 0.90 -3.77 -9.87
N ALA A 4 0.25 -3.08 -8.94
CA ALA A 4 -0.91 -2.24 -9.25
C ALA A 4 -0.52 -1.02 -10.09
N HIS A 5 0.72 -0.54 -9.96
CA HIS A 5 1.24 0.55 -10.79
C HIS A 5 1.39 0.22 -12.27
N LEU A 6 1.35 -1.07 -12.66
CA LEU A 6 1.29 -1.46 -14.07
C LEU A 6 -0.03 -1.06 -14.73
N ARG A 7 -1.08 -0.78 -13.94
CA ARG A 7 -2.42 -0.40 -14.43
C ARG A 7 -2.84 1.00 -13.96
N GLU A 8 -2.55 1.34 -12.71
CA GLU A 8 -2.95 2.61 -12.10
C GLU A 8 -1.71 3.40 -11.67
N HIS A 9 -1.36 4.45 -12.42
CA HIS A 9 -0.08 5.17 -12.27
C HIS A 9 -0.05 6.18 -11.09
N ASN A 10 -1.18 6.36 -10.40
CA ASN A 10 -1.31 7.24 -9.24
C ASN A 10 -1.96 6.50 -8.07
N HIS A 11 -1.85 7.02 -6.85
CA HIS A 11 -2.45 6.43 -5.64
C HIS A 11 -3.89 6.89 -5.39
N GLY A 12 -4.68 7.07 -6.45
CA GLY A 12 -6.09 7.46 -6.37
C GLY A 12 -7.03 6.32 -5.91
N PRO A 13 -8.35 6.56 -5.85
CA PRO A 13 -9.31 5.55 -5.41
C PRO A 13 -9.28 4.24 -6.21
N ALA A 14 -9.13 4.33 -7.54
CA ALA A 14 -9.04 3.15 -8.42
C ALA A 14 -7.80 2.29 -8.12
N PHE A 15 -6.66 2.92 -7.83
CA PHE A 15 -5.46 2.22 -7.39
C PHE A 15 -5.69 1.44 -6.10
N TRP A 16 -6.32 2.07 -5.09
CA TRP A 16 -6.53 1.40 -3.80
C TRP A 16 -7.54 0.25 -3.90
N GLN A 17 -8.59 0.39 -4.72
CA GLN A 17 -9.49 -0.72 -5.03
C GLN A 17 -8.75 -1.86 -5.73
N LEU A 18 -7.86 -1.56 -6.68
CA LEU A 18 -7.05 -2.57 -7.35
C LEU A 18 -6.11 -3.28 -6.37
N VAL A 19 -5.46 -2.55 -5.47
CA VAL A 19 -4.59 -3.14 -4.44
C VAL A 19 -5.38 -4.07 -3.51
N GLU A 20 -6.59 -3.68 -3.09
CA GLU A 20 -7.47 -4.51 -2.27
C GLU A 20 -7.93 -5.78 -3.00
N ASN A 21 -8.20 -5.69 -4.31
CA ASN A 21 -8.56 -6.85 -5.12
C ASN A 21 -7.39 -7.81 -5.38
N LEU A 22 -6.15 -7.30 -5.43
CA LEU A 22 -4.96 -8.11 -5.70
C LEU A 22 -4.46 -8.87 -4.46
N THR A 23 -4.82 -8.43 -3.25
CA THR A 23 -4.40 -9.12 -2.03
C THR A 23 -5.35 -8.86 -0.85
N PRO A 24 -5.74 -9.91 -0.09
CA PRO A 24 -6.54 -9.74 1.12
C PRO A 24 -5.76 -9.05 2.26
N GLU A 25 -4.44 -8.94 2.14
CA GLU A 25 -3.55 -8.42 3.19
C GLU A 25 -3.44 -6.89 3.20
N MET A 26 -4.09 -6.20 2.27
CA MET A 26 -3.99 -4.74 2.09
C MET A 26 -4.25 -3.97 3.39
N GLN A 27 -5.34 -4.30 4.08
CA GLN A 27 -5.73 -3.69 5.36
C GLN A 27 -4.68 -3.93 6.44
N ARG A 28 -4.19 -5.18 6.57
CA ARG A 28 -3.19 -5.56 7.58
C ARG A 28 -1.86 -4.85 7.35
N ALA A 29 -1.38 -4.84 6.11
CA ALA A 29 -0.14 -4.16 5.74
C ALA A 29 -0.22 -2.65 5.98
N ARG A 30 -1.37 -2.02 5.67
CA ARG A 30 -1.59 -0.59 5.93
C ARG A 30 -1.63 -0.27 7.41
N ALA A 31 -2.29 -1.09 8.22
CA ALA A 31 -2.28 -0.92 9.67
C ALA A 31 -0.86 -1.02 10.24
N TRP A 32 -0.08 -2.01 9.79
CA TRP A 32 1.31 -2.15 10.20
C TRP A 32 2.15 -0.92 9.81
N LEU A 33 2.02 -0.43 8.58
CA LEU A 33 2.74 0.78 8.13
C LEU A 33 2.34 2.03 8.92
N ASN A 34 1.07 2.17 9.32
CA ASN A 34 0.66 3.30 10.16
C ASN A 34 1.30 3.22 11.56
N SER A 35 1.44 2.01 12.12
CA SER A 35 1.99 1.81 13.46
C SER A 35 3.53 1.88 13.51
N TYR A 36 4.20 1.32 12.50
CA TYR A 36 5.65 1.12 12.51
C TYR A 36 6.39 1.92 11.43
N GLY A 37 5.68 2.40 10.41
CA GLY A 37 6.24 3.17 9.29
C GLY A 37 7.06 4.39 9.72
N PRO A 38 6.59 5.23 10.67
CA PRO A 38 7.39 6.36 11.15
C PRO A 38 8.76 5.96 11.71
N GLY A 39 8.89 4.75 12.27
CA GLY A 39 10.15 4.21 12.78
C GLY A 39 11.11 3.72 11.70
N LEU A 40 10.62 3.41 10.49
CA LEU A 40 11.44 2.94 9.37
C LEU A 40 12.25 4.08 8.73
N HIS A 41 11.77 5.32 8.79
CA HIS A 41 12.49 6.50 8.29
C HIS A 41 13.75 6.81 9.12
N ARG A 42 13.91 6.17 10.29
CA ARG A 42 15.05 6.38 11.20
C ARG A 42 16.30 5.57 10.80
N PHE A 43 16.17 4.65 9.84
CA PHE A 43 17.28 3.82 9.35
C PHE A 43 17.54 4.01 7.84
N GLY A 44 17.10 5.14 7.27
CA GLY A 44 17.37 5.54 5.88
C GLY A 44 18.63 6.36 5.73
#